data_AF-A0A9Q3CYJ8-F1
#
_entry.id   AF-A0A9Q3CYJ8-F1
#
_cell.length_a   1.000
_cell.length_b   1.000
_cell.length_c   1.000
_cell.angle_alpha   90.00
_cell.angle_beta   90.00
_cell.angle_gamma   90.00
#
_symmetry.space_group_name_H-M   'P 1'
#
loop_
_entity.id
_entity.type
_entity.pdbx_description
1 polymer ?
#
loop_
_entity_poly.entity_id
_entity_poly.type
_entity_poly.pdbx_seq_one_letter_code
_entity_poly.pdbx_strand_id
1 'polypeptide(L)'
;MKAPECFYGTQPFKVRSFVQSCQLIFHNDPENFSQDRKTVLYATSFLIGRASKWIEPYLSNLTNKDPSYLLNSWQLFESQLSTLFGDPNEVRKAEA
;
A
#
# COMPACT_ATOMS: atom_id res chain seq x y z
N MET A 1 12.79 13.73 3.50
CA MET A 1 11.89 13.25 2.41
C MET A 1 10.49 13.78 2.65
N LYS A 2 9.71 13.98 1.58
CA LYS A 2 8.29 14.37 1.69
C LYS A 2 7.46 13.11 1.97
N ALA A 3 6.52 13.19 2.92
CA ALA A 3 5.59 12.10 3.18
C ALA A 3 4.68 11.83 1.95
N PRO A 4 4.14 10.61 1.79
CA PRO A 4 3.21 10.30 0.72
C PRO A 4 1.94 11.15 0.83
N GLU A 5 1.31 11.43 -0.31
CA GLU A 5 -0.04 11.99 -0.31
C GLU A 5 -1.06 10.92 0.09
N CYS A 6 -2.13 11.32 0.79
CA CYS A 6 -3.19 10.39 1.15
C CYS A 6 -3.88 9.82 -0.09
N PHE A 7 -4.14 8.51 -0.07
CA PHE A 7 -4.75 7.78 -1.18
C PHE A 7 -6.21 7.42 -0.87
N TYR A 8 -7.15 7.96 -1.65
CA TYR A 8 -8.58 7.79 -1.42
C TYR A 8 -9.16 6.48 -1.98
N GLY A 9 -8.46 5.83 -2.93
CA GLY A 9 -8.96 4.64 -3.62
C GLY A 9 -10.01 4.91 -4.71
N THR A 10 -10.17 6.16 -5.15
CA THR A 10 -11.10 6.54 -6.24
C THR A 10 -10.40 7.03 -7.50
N GLN A 11 -9.07 7.18 -7.47
CA GLN A 11 -8.27 7.77 -8.53
C GLN A 11 -7.24 6.75 -9.02
N PRO A 12 -7.55 5.94 -10.04
CA PRO A 12 -6.72 4.77 -10.35
C PRO A 12 -5.30 5.09 -10.78
N PHE A 13 -5.13 6.17 -11.53
CA PHE A 13 -3.83 6.69 -11.95
C PHE A 13 -2.92 7.14 -10.79
N LYS A 14 -3.45 7.32 -9.57
CA LYS A 14 -2.65 7.73 -8.40
C LYS A 14 -2.05 6.56 -7.61
N VAL A 15 -2.52 5.32 -7.84
CA VAL A 15 -2.04 4.17 -7.04
C VAL A 15 -0.53 3.97 -7.22
N ARG A 16 -0.03 4.12 -8.46
CA ARG A 16 1.39 3.99 -8.79
C ARG A 16 2.22 5.05 -8.09
N SER A 17 1.81 6.33 -8.18
CA SER A 17 2.53 7.43 -7.54
C SER A 17 2.56 7.30 -6.02
N PHE A 18 1.47 6.81 -5.42
CA PHE A 18 1.39 6.51 -3.99
C PHE A 18 2.40 5.42 -3.59
N VAL A 19 2.37 4.28 -4.28
CA VAL A 19 3.28 3.15 -4.04
C VAL A 19 4.75 3.56 -4.19
N GLN A 20 5.08 4.29 -5.26
CA GLN A 20 6.45 4.79 -5.49
C GLN A 20 6.91 5.74 -4.38
N SER A 21 6.03 6.60 -3.88
CA SER A 21 6.35 7.51 -2.77
C SER A 21 6.65 6.74 -1.48
N CYS A 22 5.88 5.69 -1.19
CA CYS A 22 6.15 4.79 -0.06
C CYS A 22 7.50 4.08 -0.22
N GLN A 23 7.75 3.46 -1.37
CA GLN A 23 9.00 2.75 -1.65
C GLN A 23 10.21 3.65 -1.48
N LEU A 24 10.16 4.89 -1.96
CA LEU A 24 11.26 5.84 -1.81
C LEU A 24 11.62 6.10 -0.33
N ILE A 25 10.61 6.22 0.53
CA ILE A 25 10.79 6.42 1.98
C ILE A 25 11.41 5.17 2.62
N PHE A 26 10.92 3.98 2.27
CA PHE A 26 11.43 2.73 2.83
C PHE A 26 12.89 2.48 2.46
N HIS A 27 13.27 2.78 1.22
CA HIS A 27 14.66 2.65 0.76
C HIS A 27 15.61 3.66 1.42
N ASN A 28 15.09 4.81 1.84
CA ASN A 28 15.90 5.84 2.49
C ASN A 28 16.04 5.64 4.00
N ASP A 29 15.17 4.84 4.62
CA ASP A 29 15.22 4.53 6.06
C ASP A 29 15.09 3.01 6.30
N PRO A 30 16.04 2.20 5.79
CA PRO A 30 15.95 0.74 5.82
C PRO A 30 15.99 0.17 7.25
N GLU A 31 16.58 0.88 8.22
CA GLU A 31 16.60 0.45 9.62
C GLU A 31 15.18 0.44 10.20
N ASN A 32 14.45 1.54 10.00
CA ASN A 32 13.08 1.66 10.48
C ASN A 32 12.11 0.80 9.67
N PHE A 33 12.34 0.62 8.37
CA PHE A 33 11.50 -0.15 7.45
C PHE A 33 12.04 -1.55 7.10
N SER A 34 12.80 -2.14 8.02
CA SER A 34 13.43 -3.46 7.90
C SER A 34 12.44 -4.65 7.86
N GLN A 35 11.16 -4.42 8.14
CA GLN A 35 10.12 -5.45 8.13
C GLN A 35 8.94 -5.00 7.27
N ASP A 36 8.45 -5.91 6.43
CA ASP A 36 7.27 -5.68 5.58
C ASP A 36 6.05 -5.23 6.39
N ARG A 37 5.90 -5.71 7.62
CA ARG A 37 4.81 -5.24 8.48
C ARG A 37 4.88 -3.74 8.75
N LYS A 38 6.07 -3.18 8.94
CA LYS A 38 6.23 -1.75 9.18
C LYS A 38 5.96 -0.94 7.91
N THR A 39 6.39 -1.42 6.75
CA THR A 39 6.12 -0.74 5.46
C THR A 39 4.63 -0.72 5.14
N VAL A 40 3.94 -1.85 5.31
CA VAL A 40 2.49 -1.93 5.06
C VAL A 40 1.70 -1.08 6.04
N LEU A 41 2.03 -1.09 7.35
CA LEU A 41 1.35 -0.24 8.33
C LEU A 41 1.57 1.24 8.05
N TYR A 42 2.78 1.62 7.66
CA TYR A 42 3.08 2.99 7.26
C TYR A 42 2.24 3.41 6.06
N ALA A 43 2.22 2.64 4.96
CA ALA A 43 1.40 2.96 3.80
C ALA A 43 -0.10 3.01 4.15
N THR A 44 -0.55 2.10 5.00
CA THR A 44 -1.94 2.05 5.46
C THR A 44 -2.37 3.33 6.17
N SER A 45 -1.48 4.00 6.91
CA SER A 45 -1.79 5.27 7.58
C SER A 45 -2.16 6.42 6.64
N PHE A 46 -1.83 6.30 5.35
CA PHE A 46 -2.17 7.26 4.30
C PHE A 46 -3.38 6.84 3.47
N LEU A 47 -3.95 5.66 3.72
CA LEU A 47 -5.18 5.24 3.06
C LEU A 47 -6.38 5.93 3.70
N ILE A 48 -7.18 6.59 2.87
CA ILE A 48 -8.41 7.28 3.29
C ILE A 48 -9.58 6.85 2.40
N GLY A 49 -10.80 7.24 2.77
CA GLY A 49 -11.98 7.01 1.93
C GLY A 49 -12.22 5.53 1.61
N ARG A 50 -12.31 5.20 0.31
CA ARG A 50 -12.57 3.84 -0.16
C ARG A 50 -11.42 2.88 0.15
N ALA A 51 -10.17 3.34 0.05
CA ALA A 51 -9.01 2.52 0.35
C ALA A 51 -8.93 2.15 1.84
N SER A 52 -9.27 3.09 2.73
CA SER A 52 -9.33 2.85 4.17
C SER A 52 -10.38 1.78 4.54
N LYS A 53 -11.58 1.85 3.96
CA LYS A 53 -12.62 0.83 4.19
C LYS A 53 -12.20 -0.58 3.73
N TRP A 54 -11.40 -0.67 2.68
CA TRP A 54 -10.89 -1.95 2.18
C TRP A 54 -9.88 -2.59 3.15
N ILE A 55 -8.99 -1.80 3.76
CA ILE A 55 -7.93 -2.31 4.63
C ILE A 55 -8.41 -2.54 6.07
N GLU A 56 -9.48 -1.88 6.50
CA GLU A 56 -10.09 -1.97 7.83
C GLU A 56 -10.23 -3.41 8.39
N PRO A 57 -10.79 -4.42 7.66
CA PRO A 57 -10.90 -5.78 8.20
C PRO A 57 -9.56 -6.44 8.52
N TYR A 58 -8.49 -6.06 7.82
CA TYR A 58 -7.13 -6.53 8.10
C TYR A 58 -6.55 -5.86 9.35
N LEU A 59 -6.89 -4.58 9.58
CA LEU A 59 -6.47 -3.82 10.76
C LEU A 59 -7.19 -4.26 12.04
N SER A 60 -8.47 -4.64 11.96
CA SER A 60 -9.22 -5.14 13.12
C SER A 60 -8.61 -6.40 13.75
N ASN A 61 -7.74 -7.10 13.01
CA ASN A 61 -7.00 -8.27 13.47
C ASN A 61 -5.56 -7.97 13.94
N LEU A 62 -5.17 -6.70 14.09
CA LEU A 62 -3.80 -6.28 14.47
C LEU A 62 -3.27 -6.92 15.77
N THR A 63 -4.16 -7.13 16.73
CA THR A 63 -3.87 -7.73 18.05
C THR A 63 -4.02 -9.25 18.07
N ASN A 64 -4.64 -9.83 17.05
CA ASN A 64 -4.75 -11.27 16.97
C ASN A 64 -3.40 -11.86 16.55
N LYS A 65 -3.04 -13.01 17.14
CA LYS A 65 -1.72 -13.63 16.96
C LYS A 65 -1.51 -14.17 15.54
N ASP A 66 -2.57 -14.18 14.73
CA ASP A 66 -2.52 -14.50 13.32
C ASP A 66 -2.23 -13.22 12.52
N PRO A 67 -1.00 -13.08 11.99
CA PRO A 67 -0.65 -11.95 11.16
C PRO A 67 -1.48 -12.03 9.87
N SER A 68 -2.47 -11.14 9.70
CA SER A 68 -3.19 -11.10 8.42
C SER A 68 -2.15 -11.01 7.29
N TYR A 69 -2.17 -12.00 6.39
CA TYR A 69 -1.10 -12.22 5.41
C TYR A 69 -0.79 -10.96 4.59
N LEU A 70 -1.81 -10.13 4.34
CA LEU A 70 -1.71 -8.86 3.64
C LEU A 70 -0.85 -7.83 4.39
N LEU A 71 -0.94 -7.77 5.71
CA LEU A 71 -0.19 -6.81 6.52
C LEU A 71 1.28 -7.19 6.72
N ASN A 72 1.70 -8.39 6.31
CA ASN A 72 3.05 -8.90 6.58
C ASN A 72 3.85 -9.14 5.29
N SER A 73 3.30 -8.73 4.14
CA SER A 73 3.99 -8.77 2.87
C SER A 73 3.69 -7.50 2.08
N TRP A 74 4.73 -6.70 1.86
CA TRP A 74 4.63 -5.50 1.03
C TRP A 74 4.18 -5.85 -0.38
N GLN A 75 4.75 -6.93 -0.94
CA GLN A 75 4.43 -7.41 -2.28
C GLN A 75 2.95 -7.77 -2.44
N LEU A 76 2.36 -8.48 -1.47
CA LEU A 76 0.94 -8.82 -1.51
C LEU A 76 0.06 -7.58 -1.35
N PHE A 77 0.43 -6.68 -0.44
CA PHE A 77 -0.27 -5.41 -0.25
C PHE A 77 -0.28 -4.58 -1.54
N GLU A 78 0.88 -4.36 -2.16
CA GLU A 78 1.03 -3.59 -3.40
C GLU A 78 0.24 -4.22 -4.56
N SER A 79 0.30 -5.54 -4.69
CA SER A 79 -0.43 -6.29 -5.73
C SER A 79 -1.94 -6.14 -5.57
N GLN A 80 -2.47 -6.33 -4.36
CA GLN A 80 -3.90 -6.18 -4.10
C GLN A 80 -4.35 -4.72 -4.26
N LEU A 81 -3.57 -3.77 -3.76
CA LEU A 81 -3.85 -2.34 -3.90
C LEU A 81 -3.93 -1.94 -5.38
N SER A 82 -2.97 -2.40 -6.19
CA SER A 82 -2.92 -2.12 -7.63
C SER A 82 -4.03 -2.85 -8.40
N THR A 83 -4.38 -4.07 -8.00
CA THR A 83 -5.48 -4.83 -8.64
C THR A 83 -6.85 -4.21 -8.37
N LEU A 84 -7.08 -3.75 -7.14
CA LEU A 84 -8.38 -3.21 -6.71
C LEU A 84 -8.58 -1.74 -7.08
N PHE A 85 -7.50 -0.97 -7.09
CA PHE A 85 -7.56 0.48 -7.28
C PHE A 85 -6.76 0.98 -8.47
N GLY A 86 -5.99 0.15 -9.17
CA GLY A 86 -5.26 0.55 -10.37
C GLY A 86 -6.14 0.65 -11.61
N ASP A 87 -5.62 1.27 -12.66
CA ASP A 87 -6.30 1.36 -13.93
C ASP A 87 -6.16 0.02 -14.67
N PRO A 88 -7.26 -0.65 -15.04
CA PRO A 88 -7.20 -1.90 -15.80
C PRO A 88 -6.49 -1.77 -17.16
N ASN A 89 -6.34 -0.54 -17.68
CA ASN A 89 -5.69 -0.27 -18.97
C ASN A 89 -4.19 0.06 -18.84
N GLU A 90 -3.68 0.38 -17.65
CA GLU A 90 -2.24 0.65 -17.45
C GLU A 90 -1.40 -0.62 -17.61
N VAL A 91 -1.93 -1.78 -17.22
CA VAL A 91 -1.25 -3.09 -17.36
C VAL A 91 -0.91 -3.41 -18.82
N ARG A 92 -1.67 -2.85 -19.78
CA ARG A 92 -1.51 -3.12 -21.22
C ARG A 92 -0.44 -2.26 -21.92
N LYS A 93 0.13 -1.25 -21.26
CA LYS A 93 1.08 -0.30 -21.90
C LYS A 93 2.54 -0.55 -21.55
N ALA A 94 2.86 -1.50 -20.69
CA ALA A 94 4.25 -1.88 -20.38
C ALA A 94 4.84 -2.91 -21.36
N GLU A 95 4.06 -3.38 -22.35
CA GLU A 95 4.44 -4.42 -23.31
C GLU A 95 4.46 -3.92 -24.78
N ALA A 96 4.48 -2.60 -25.03
CA ALA A 96 4.49 -2.01 -26.37
C ALA A 96 5.80 -1.25 -26.68
#